data_AF-A0A8S9HC14-F1
#
_entry.id   AF-A0A8S9HC14-F1
#
_cell.length_a   1.000
_cell.length_b   1.000
_cell.length_c   1.000
_cell.angle_alpha   90.00
_cell.angle_beta   90.00
_cell.angle_gamma   90.00
#
_symmetry.space_group_name_H-M   'P 1'
#
loop_
_entity.id
_entity.type
_entity.pdbx_description
1 polymer ?
#
loop_
_entity_poly.entity_id
_entity_poly.type
_entity_poly.pdbx_seq_one_letter_code
_entity_poly.pdbx_strand_id
1 'polypeptide(L)'
;MNEIACRRTEENVKLEAVSIMNIIVMRTNAYTERETFVTKEVFESISLLLKKEAGLRVRKGAIHLFFLLLNCPKVLARFDSLHEENKSSASENNSQGNLFALGAFRKIFEGLADCLTSPRKTSEDLELCRNVIMILALAASSGNSGYELLSSHNLPQETSFLMLILHLLAAEIDSESTEVHPNAEIFKARTLLMREILILLNRLVSGSSSSCTVLRELTKSRDMASLTVDAATRLSRKRNLLGQPESSVERMRGSEITDLARIFKRRVFAFLGDNSS
;
A
#
# COMPACT_ATOMS: atom_id res chain seq x y z
N MET A 1 17.95 -17.08 -11.14
CA MET A 1 16.89 -17.02 -10.12
C MET A 1 15.57 -16.54 -10.68
N ASN A 2 15.53 -15.42 -11.40
CA ASN A 2 14.30 -14.89 -11.99
C ASN A 2 13.52 -15.93 -12.82
N GLU A 3 14.20 -16.66 -13.72
CA GLU A 3 13.57 -17.72 -14.51
C GLU A 3 13.04 -18.88 -13.65
N ILE A 4 13.73 -19.22 -12.56
CA ILE A 4 13.34 -20.31 -11.66
C ILE A 4 12.05 -19.91 -10.93
N ALA A 5 11.98 -18.68 -10.42
CA ALA A 5 10.78 -18.16 -9.74
C ALA A 5 9.54 -18.15 -10.66
N CYS A 6 9.73 -17.86 -11.96
CA CYS A 6 8.62 -17.80 -12.92
C CYS A 6 8.19 -19.16 -13.48
N ARG A 7 9.15 -20.05 -13.80
CA ARG A 7 8.87 -21.27 -14.58
C ARG A 7 8.50 -22.47 -13.72
N ARG A 8 8.93 -22.50 -12.46
CA ARG A 8 8.62 -23.61 -11.56
C ARG A 8 7.17 -23.53 -11.10
N THR A 9 6.58 -24.67 -10.77
CA THR A 9 5.20 -24.72 -10.27
C THR A 9 5.18 -24.83 -8.75
N GLU A 10 6.23 -25.40 -8.17
CA GLU A 10 6.39 -25.69 -6.75
C GLU A 10 6.60 -24.41 -5.93
N GLU A 11 5.69 -24.11 -5.00
CA GLU A 11 5.73 -22.90 -4.17
C GLU A 11 7.05 -22.76 -3.41
N ASN A 12 7.56 -23.85 -2.81
CA ASN A 12 8.81 -23.82 -2.05
C ASN A 12 10.02 -23.46 -2.94
N VAL A 13 10.05 -23.92 -4.19
CA VAL A 13 11.14 -23.59 -5.13
C VAL A 13 11.06 -22.12 -5.55
N LYS A 14 9.85 -21.61 -5.78
CA LYS A 14 9.63 -20.18 -6.05
C LYS A 14 10.07 -19.34 -4.86
N LEU A 15 9.68 -19.73 -3.65
CA LEU A 15 10.00 -19.02 -2.42
C LEU A 15 11.51 -18.93 -2.20
N GLU A 16 12.23 -20.03 -2.41
CA GLU A 16 13.69 -20.05 -2.30
C GLU A 16 14.34 -19.11 -3.33
N ALA A 17 13.90 -19.18 -4.59
CA ALA A 17 14.40 -18.32 -5.65
C ALA A 17 14.17 -16.82 -5.34
N VAL A 18 12.98 -16.47 -4.86
CA VAL A 18 12.64 -15.09 -4.44
C VAL A 18 13.45 -14.67 -3.21
N SER A 19 13.68 -15.56 -2.26
CA SER A 19 14.49 -15.28 -1.07
C SER A 19 15.95 -14.97 -1.44
N ILE A 20 16.53 -15.74 -2.38
CA ILE A 20 17.87 -15.47 -2.91
C ILE A 20 17.89 -14.10 -3.62
N MET A 21 16.88 -13.80 -4.44
CA MET A 21 16.77 -12.50 -5.12
C MET A 21 16.73 -11.35 -4.11
N ASN A 22 15.94 -11.47 -3.04
CA ASN A 22 15.89 -10.49 -1.95
C ASN A 22 17.26 -10.30 -1.29
N ILE A 23 17.97 -11.38 -0.96
CA ILE A 23 19.30 -11.31 -0.34
C ILE A 23 20.29 -10.58 -1.24
N ILE A 24 20.28 -10.86 -2.55
CA ILE A 24 21.15 -10.19 -3.52
C ILE A 24 20.85 -8.69 -3.53
N VAL A 25 19.58 -8.30 -3.68
CA VAL A 25 19.19 -6.88 -3.76
C VAL A 25 19.47 -6.15 -2.44
N MET A 26 19.22 -6.76 -1.28
CA MET A 26 19.52 -6.18 0.03
C MET A 26 21.01 -5.87 0.22
N ARG A 27 21.90 -6.69 -0.37
CA ARG A 27 23.35 -6.50 -0.27
C ARG A 27 23.91 -5.45 -1.24
N THR A 28 23.08 -4.94 -2.15
CA THR A 28 23.50 -3.95 -3.15
C THR A 28 23.26 -2.52 -2.67
N ASN A 29 24.13 -1.61 -3.09
CA ASN A 29 23.97 -0.20 -2.77
C ASN A 29 22.75 0.39 -3.51
N ALA A 30 21.84 0.99 -2.73
CA ALA A 30 20.58 1.56 -3.23
C ALA A 30 20.77 2.70 -4.25
N TYR A 31 21.86 3.45 -4.19
CA TYR A 31 22.09 4.65 -4.99
C TYR A 31 22.92 4.39 -6.25
N THR A 32 23.78 3.37 -6.23
CA THR A 32 24.78 3.15 -7.28
C THR A 32 24.60 1.85 -8.06
N GLU A 33 24.10 0.79 -7.42
CA GLU A 33 24.12 -0.56 -8.02
C GLU A 33 22.72 -1.12 -8.28
N ARG A 34 21.75 -0.78 -7.41
CA ARG A 34 20.44 -1.44 -7.42
C ARG A 34 19.64 -1.25 -8.70
N GLU A 35 19.87 -0.15 -9.43
CA GLU A 35 19.20 0.10 -10.70
C GLU A 35 19.50 -0.97 -11.77
N THR A 36 20.63 -1.69 -11.66
CA THR A 36 21.00 -2.76 -12.60
C THR A 36 20.05 -3.95 -12.55
N PHE A 37 19.30 -4.13 -11.46
CA PHE A 37 18.29 -5.17 -11.31
C PHE A 37 16.92 -4.77 -11.85
N VAL A 38 16.74 -3.52 -12.27
CA VAL A 38 15.47 -3.02 -12.84
C VAL A 38 15.42 -3.33 -14.32
N THR A 39 15.16 -4.61 -14.62
CA THR A 39 14.92 -5.12 -15.96
C THR A 39 13.45 -5.49 -16.17
N LYS A 40 13.02 -5.56 -17.43
CA LYS A 40 11.66 -5.94 -17.80
C LYS A 40 11.29 -7.30 -17.22
N GLU A 41 12.20 -8.27 -17.32
CA GLU A 41 12.00 -9.65 -16.89
C GLU A 41 11.79 -9.72 -15.37
N VAL A 42 12.45 -8.87 -14.59
CA VAL A 42 12.30 -8.83 -13.13
C VAL A 42 10.92 -8.29 -12.76
N PHE A 43 10.45 -7.23 -13.43
CA PHE A 43 9.13 -6.66 -13.17
C PHE A 43 7.99 -7.60 -13.61
N GLU A 44 8.15 -8.25 -14.76
CA GLU A 44 7.21 -9.28 -15.21
C GLU A 44 7.17 -10.45 -14.21
N SER A 45 8.32 -10.88 -13.69
CA SER A 45 8.37 -11.91 -12.64
C SER A 45 7.64 -11.49 -11.37
N ILE A 46 7.90 -10.28 -10.86
CA ILE A 46 7.20 -9.74 -9.69
C ILE A 46 5.68 -9.77 -9.94
N SER A 47 5.23 -9.33 -11.12
CA SER A 47 3.80 -9.34 -11.45
C SER A 47 3.19 -10.75 -11.45
N LEU A 48 3.94 -11.78 -11.88
CA LEU A 48 3.50 -13.17 -11.84
C LEU A 48 3.49 -13.73 -10.41
N LEU A 49 4.50 -13.39 -9.61
CA LEU A 49 4.63 -13.84 -8.23
C LEU A 49 3.64 -13.18 -7.27
N LEU A 50 3.07 -12.02 -7.65
CA LEU A 50 2.02 -11.34 -6.90
C LEU A 50 0.63 -11.95 -7.09
N LYS A 51 0.44 -12.82 -8.08
CA LYS A 51 -0.84 -13.48 -8.32
C LYS A 51 -1.22 -14.40 -7.15
N LYS A 52 -2.52 -14.57 -6.93
CA LYS A 52 -3.05 -15.34 -5.80
C LYS A 52 -2.56 -16.79 -5.81
N GLU A 53 -2.36 -17.38 -6.98
CA GLU A 53 -1.94 -18.76 -7.18
C GLU A 53 -0.47 -19.00 -6.79
N ALA A 54 0.32 -17.95 -6.58
CA ALA A 54 1.72 -18.07 -6.22
C ALA A 54 1.93 -18.52 -4.75
N GLY A 55 0.91 -18.39 -3.90
CA GLY A 55 0.99 -18.70 -2.47
C GLY A 55 1.40 -17.47 -1.63
N LEU A 56 0.95 -17.45 -0.37
CA LEU A 56 1.08 -16.30 0.52
C LEU A 56 2.54 -15.87 0.73
N ARG A 57 3.42 -16.85 0.98
CA ARG A 57 4.83 -16.59 1.30
C ARG A 57 5.59 -16.07 0.09
N VAL A 58 5.28 -16.59 -1.10
CA VAL A 58 5.87 -16.11 -2.37
C VAL A 58 5.44 -14.68 -2.64
N ARG A 59 4.15 -14.36 -2.49
CA ARG A 59 3.64 -12.98 -2.65
C ARG A 59 4.32 -12.02 -1.69
N LYS A 60 4.48 -12.41 -0.41
CA LYS A 60 5.21 -11.64 0.59
C LYS A 60 6.67 -11.38 0.18
N GLY A 61 7.35 -12.41 -0.33
CA GLY A 61 8.71 -12.28 -0.86
C GLY A 61 8.78 -11.35 -2.07
N ALA A 62 7.82 -11.41 -2.98
CA ALA A 62 7.75 -10.56 -4.17
C ALA A 62 7.47 -9.08 -3.84
N ILE A 63 6.58 -8.83 -2.88
CA ILE A 63 6.33 -7.50 -2.30
C ILE A 63 7.62 -6.93 -1.71
N HIS A 64 8.34 -7.73 -0.92
CA HIS A 64 9.61 -7.28 -0.34
C HIS A 64 10.64 -6.95 -1.41
N LEU A 65 10.75 -7.79 -2.46
CA LEU A 65 11.64 -7.53 -3.58
C LEU A 65 11.30 -6.21 -4.27
N PHE A 66 10.02 -5.99 -4.57
CA PHE A 66 9.56 -4.76 -5.19
C PHE A 66 9.83 -3.54 -4.31
N PHE A 67 9.59 -3.64 -3.00
CA PHE A 67 9.92 -2.59 -2.04
C PHE A 67 11.42 -2.26 -2.06
N LEU A 68 12.31 -3.26 -2.07
CA LEU A 68 13.75 -3.02 -2.13
C LEU A 68 14.17 -2.30 -3.41
N LEU A 69 13.60 -2.69 -4.56
CA LEU A 69 13.84 -2.05 -5.86
C LEU A 69 13.35 -0.60 -5.88
N LEU A 70 12.16 -0.32 -5.33
CA LEU A 70 11.63 1.04 -5.22
C LEU A 70 12.42 1.92 -4.24
N ASN A 71 13.12 1.33 -3.28
CA ASN A 71 14.07 2.06 -2.42
C ASN A 71 15.37 2.46 -3.14
N CYS A 72 15.44 2.35 -4.47
CA CYS A 72 16.45 3.01 -5.30
C CYS A 72 15.88 4.35 -5.80
N PRO A 73 16.45 5.51 -5.44
CA PRO A 73 15.92 6.82 -5.85
C PRO A 73 15.81 7.00 -7.36
N LYS A 74 16.74 6.42 -8.14
CA LYS A 74 16.68 6.46 -9.61
C LYS A 74 15.48 5.68 -10.16
N VAL A 75 15.11 4.58 -9.50
CA VAL A 75 13.96 3.75 -9.89
C VAL A 75 12.66 4.44 -9.49
N LEU A 76 12.63 5.04 -8.29
CA LEU A 76 11.49 5.83 -7.84
C LEU A 76 11.27 7.06 -8.74
N ALA A 77 12.33 7.75 -9.16
CA ALA A 77 12.23 8.89 -10.08
C ALA A 77 11.68 8.50 -11.47
N ARG A 78 11.99 7.29 -11.96
CA ARG A 78 11.38 6.76 -13.21
C ARG A 78 9.87 6.58 -13.07
N PHE A 79 9.40 6.24 -11.87
CA PHE A 79 7.97 6.14 -11.58
C PHE A 79 7.28 7.50 -11.76
N ASP A 80 7.95 8.60 -11.40
CA ASP A 80 7.43 9.95 -11.54
C ASP A 80 7.39 10.43 -12.98
N SER A 81 8.47 10.19 -13.74
CA SER A 81 8.57 10.60 -15.14
C SER A 81 7.58 9.87 -16.06
N LEU A 82 7.23 8.61 -15.75
CA LEU A 82 6.26 7.83 -16.53
C LEU A 82 4.86 8.46 -16.54
N HIS A 83 4.53 9.29 -15.54
CA HIS A 83 3.23 9.94 -15.44
C HIS A 83 3.16 11.29 -16.19
N GLU A 84 4.28 12.03 -16.24
CA GLU A 84 4.36 13.30 -16.96
C GLU A 84 4.33 13.11 -18.50
N GLU A 85 4.97 12.05 -19.02
CA GLU A 85 4.95 11.76 -20.46
C GLU A 85 3.55 11.40 -21.00
N ASN A 86 2.67 10.83 -20.16
CA ASN A 86 1.29 10.56 -20.53
C ASN A 86 0.43 11.84 -20.69
N LYS A 87 0.86 12.96 -20.10
CA LYS A 87 0.20 14.27 -20.25
C LYS A 87 0.72 15.04 -21.47
N SER A 88 1.96 14.79 -21.90
CA SER A 88 2.59 15.42 -23.05
C SER A 88 2.54 14.54 -24.29
N SER A 89 1.34 14.22 -24.80
CA SER A 89 1.20 13.54 -26.09
C SER A 89 1.49 14.53 -27.24
N ALA A 90 2.77 14.81 -27.50
CA ALA A 90 3.24 15.53 -28.69
C ALA A 90 4.69 15.20 -29.12
N SER A 91 5.35 14.16 -28.56
CA SER A 91 6.69 13.78 -29.00
C SER A 91 6.79 12.28 -29.27
N GLU A 92 6.80 11.91 -30.55
CA GLU A 92 6.72 10.55 -31.10
C GLU A 92 7.99 9.69 -30.95
N ASN A 93 8.97 10.04 -30.11
CA ASN A 93 10.31 9.45 -30.23
C ASN A 93 10.85 8.56 -29.08
N ASN A 94 10.05 8.04 -28.15
CA ASN A 94 10.54 7.07 -27.12
C ASN A 94 9.63 5.81 -26.96
N SER A 95 9.19 5.22 -28.07
CA SER A 95 7.91 4.48 -28.16
C SER A 95 7.89 2.97 -27.82
N GLN A 96 8.89 2.40 -27.15
CA GLN A 96 8.83 0.97 -26.77
C GLN A 96 9.26 0.66 -25.33
N GLY A 97 10.40 1.19 -24.87
CA GLY A 97 10.90 0.95 -23.51
C GLY A 97 9.98 1.49 -22.40
N ASN A 98 9.42 2.69 -22.59
CA ASN A 98 8.57 3.36 -21.60
C ASN A 98 7.17 2.72 -21.51
N LEU A 99 6.61 2.27 -22.62
CA LEU A 99 5.31 1.58 -22.65
C LEU A 99 5.37 0.22 -21.92
N PHE A 100 6.50 -0.50 -22.04
CA PHE A 100 6.72 -1.75 -21.31
C PHE A 100 6.85 -1.53 -19.81
N ALA A 101 7.61 -0.53 -19.39
CA ALA A 101 7.72 -0.17 -17.98
C ALA A 101 6.33 0.12 -17.41
N LEU A 102 5.53 0.94 -18.10
CA LEU A 102 4.16 1.27 -17.70
C LEU A 102 3.26 0.02 -17.57
N GLY A 103 3.30 -0.88 -18.55
CA GLY A 103 2.50 -2.11 -18.53
C GLY A 103 2.90 -3.09 -17.43
N ALA A 104 4.19 -3.23 -17.14
CA ALA A 104 4.68 -4.08 -16.06
C ALA A 104 4.34 -3.47 -14.68
N PHE A 105 4.51 -2.16 -14.51
CA PHE A 105 4.08 -1.45 -13.31
C PHE A 105 2.59 -1.64 -13.05
N ARG A 106 1.73 -1.44 -14.07
CA ARG A 106 0.29 -1.64 -13.94
C ARG A 106 -0.06 -3.02 -13.39
N LYS A 107 0.49 -4.09 -13.98
CA LYS A 107 0.26 -5.47 -13.52
C LYS A 107 0.74 -5.72 -12.09
N ILE A 108 1.85 -5.09 -11.69
CA ILE A 108 2.32 -5.14 -10.29
C ILE A 108 1.28 -4.49 -9.38
N PHE A 109 0.80 -3.29 -9.70
CA PHE A 109 -0.22 -2.61 -8.89
C PHE A 109 -1.55 -3.37 -8.84
N GLU A 110 -1.97 -4.01 -9.93
CA GLU A 110 -3.10 -4.95 -9.92
C GLU A 110 -2.86 -6.10 -8.92
N GLY A 111 -1.69 -6.73 -8.95
CA GLY A 111 -1.32 -7.77 -7.99
C GLY A 111 -1.23 -7.28 -6.53
N LEU A 112 -0.83 -6.02 -6.31
CA LEU A 112 -0.85 -5.39 -4.99
C LEU A 112 -2.29 -5.12 -4.52
N ALA A 113 -3.19 -4.70 -5.40
CA ALA A 113 -4.61 -4.53 -5.09
C ALA A 113 -5.25 -5.87 -4.68
N ASP A 114 -4.93 -6.96 -5.40
CA ASP A 114 -5.38 -8.31 -5.06
C ASP A 114 -4.91 -8.76 -3.67
N CYS A 115 -3.75 -8.29 -3.20
CA CYS A 115 -3.28 -8.58 -1.83
C CYS A 115 -4.17 -7.92 -0.78
N LEU A 116 -4.64 -6.69 -1.03
CA LEU A 116 -5.48 -5.93 -0.10
C LEU A 116 -6.92 -6.47 -0.02
N THR A 117 -7.42 -7.06 -1.12
CA THR A 117 -8.77 -7.63 -1.20
C THR A 117 -8.84 -9.11 -0.79
N SER A 118 -7.69 -9.78 -0.66
CA SER A 118 -7.63 -11.18 -0.24
C SER A 118 -8.20 -11.38 1.19
N PRO A 119 -8.86 -12.52 1.48
CA PRO A 119 -9.33 -12.84 2.83
C PRO A 119 -8.18 -12.85 3.84
N ARG A 120 -8.36 -12.20 4.99
CA ARG A 120 -7.34 -12.05 6.04
C ARG A 120 -7.70 -12.89 7.25
N LYS A 121 -7.20 -14.12 7.33
CA LYS A 121 -7.53 -15.09 8.40
C LYS A 121 -6.41 -15.24 9.43
N THR A 122 -5.20 -14.85 9.06
CA THR A 122 -3.99 -15.06 9.85
C THR A 122 -3.22 -13.75 10.05
N SER A 123 -2.28 -13.74 11.00
CA SER A 123 -1.35 -12.61 11.17
C SER A 123 -0.46 -12.40 9.93
N GLU A 124 -0.09 -13.47 9.21
CA GLU A 124 0.67 -13.39 7.96
C GLU A 124 -0.12 -12.66 6.85
N ASP A 125 -1.44 -12.85 6.77
CA ASP A 125 -2.30 -12.15 5.81
C ASP A 125 -2.35 -10.64 6.09
N LEU A 126 -2.44 -10.27 7.38
CA LEU A 126 -2.41 -8.87 7.81
C LEU A 126 -1.05 -8.22 7.54
N GLU A 127 0.03 -8.96 7.75
CA GLU A 127 1.39 -8.52 7.43
C GLU A 127 1.60 -8.33 5.92
N LEU A 128 1.03 -9.22 5.08
CA LEU A 128 1.04 -9.06 3.63
C LEU A 128 0.40 -7.72 3.24
N CYS A 129 -0.80 -7.44 3.76
CA CYS A 129 -1.50 -6.17 3.50
C CYS A 129 -0.66 -4.98 3.97
N ARG A 130 -0.06 -5.07 5.17
CA ARG A 130 0.79 -4.02 5.72
C ARG A 130 1.97 -3.71 4.80
N ASN A 131 2.62 -4.74 4.26
CA ASN A 131 3.75 -4.55 3.36
C ASN A 131 3.33 -3.89 2.04
N VAL A 132 2.11 -4.16 1.55
CA VAL A 132 1.54 -3.41 0.42
C VAL A 132 1.33 -1.95 0.77
N ILE A 133 0.72 -1.64 1.94
CA ILE A 133 0.52 -0.26 2.39
C ILE A 133 1.84 0.50 2.46
N MET A 134 2.92 -0.14 2.91
CA MET A 134 4.26 0.47 2.92
C MET A 134 4.78 0.81 1.51
N ILE A 135 4.54 -0.05 0.52
CA ILE A 135 4.87 0.24 -0.89
C ILE A 135 4.06 1.41 -1.41
N LEU A 136 2.75 1.45 -1.12
CA LEU A 136 1.88 2.56 -1.52
C LEU A 136 2.31 3.88 -0.86
N ALA A 137 2.81 3.83 0.38
CA ALA A 137 3.38 5.00 1.05
C ALA A 137 4.70 5.46 0.43
N LEU A 138 5.53 4.53 -0.02
CA LEU A 138 6.74 4.85 -0.77
C LEU A 138 6.39 5.48 -2.13
N ALA A 139 5.42 4.93 -2.85
CA ALA A 139 4.92 5.53 -4.09
C ALA A 139 4.32 6.92 -3.84
N ALA A 140 3.51 7.11 -2.80
CA ALA A 140 3.00 8.43 -2.41
C ALA A 140 4.11 9.45 -2.05
N SER A 141 5.33 8.98 -1.79
CA SER A 141 6.48 9.84 -1.48
C SER A 141 7.09 10.47 -2.72
N SER A 142 6.75 9.99 -3.91
CA SER A 142 7.31 10.41 -5.19
C SER A 142 6.58 11.64 -5.78
N GLY A 143 5.62 12.20 -5.06
CA GLY A 143 4.93 13.45 -5.42
C GLY A 143 3.66 13.21 -6.24
N ASN A 144 3.38 14.09 -7.20
CA ASN A 144 2.08 14.16 -7.92
C ASN A 144 1.72 12.86 -8.64
N SER A 145 2.66 12.24 -9.33
CA SER A 145 2.57 10.91 -9.96
C SER A 145 2.12 9.82 -8.97
N GLY A 146 2.71 9.78 -7.78
CA GLY A 146 2.34 8.85 -6.71
C GLY A 146 0.92 9.07 -6.22
N TYR A 147 0.50 10.32 -6.06
CA TYR A 147 -0.88 10.66 -5.69
C TYR A 147 -1.89 10.30 -6.79
N GLU A 148 -1.55 10.58 -8.04
CA GLU A 148 -2.37 10.25 -9.21
C GLU A 148 -2.54 8.74 -9.33
N LEU A 149 -1.48 7.94 -9.16
CA LEU A 149 -1.58 6.49 -9.12
C LEU A 149 -2.60 6.01 -8.09
N LEU A 150 -2.51 6.50 -6.85
CA LEU A 150 -3.37 6.07 -5.75
C LEU A 150 -4.83 6.50 -5.92
N SER A 151 -5.03 7.63 -6.58
CA SER A 151 -6.35 8.21 -6.85
C SER A 151 -6.95 7.70 -8.17
N SER A 152 -6.13 7.14 -9.06
CA SER A 152 -6.57 6.66 -10.37
C SER A 152 -7.49 5.45 -10.23
N HIS A 153 -8.56 5.46 -11.03
CA HIS A 153 -9.52 4.35 -11.15
C HIS A 153 -9.06 3.32 -12.19
N ASN A 154 -7.76 3.02 -12.20
CA ASN A 154 -7.13 2.18 -13.24
C ASN A 154 -7.08 0.69 -12.88
N LEU A 155 -7.56 0.33 -11.68
CA LEU A 155 -7.65 -1.05 -11.21
C LEU A 155 -8.92 -1.73 -11.75
N PRO A 156 -8.99 -3.07 -11.70
CA PRO A 156 -10.22 -3.80 -12.01
C PRO A 156 -11.42 -3.22 -11.26
N GLN A 157 -12.57 -3.16 -11.93
CA GLN A 157 -13.83 -2.60 -11.41
C GLN A 157 -13.80 -1.10 -11.11
N GLU A 158 -12.88 -0.33 -11.74
CA GLU A 158 -12.75 1.12 -11.56
C GLU A 158 -12.53 1.52 -10.09
N THR A 159 -11.93 0.63 -9.30
CA THR A 159 -11.59 0.91 -7.91
C THR A 159 -10.31 1.75 -7.84
N SER A 160 -10.24 2.67 -6.89
CA SER A 160 -8.99 3.37 -6.56
C SER A 160 -8.31 2.71 -5.35
N PHE A 161 -7.00 2.87 -5.21
CA PHE A 161 -6.31 2.39 -4.00
C PHE A 161 -6.85 3.06 -2.75
N LEU A 162 -7.24 4.34 -2.82
CA LEU A 162 -7.89 5.03 -1.69
C LEU A 162 -9.14 4.29 -1.22
N MET A 163 -9.99 3.86 -2.16
CA MET A 163 -11.17 3.07 -1.85
C MET A 163 -10.79 1.73 -1.20
N LEU A 164 -9.84 0.99 -1.78
CA LEU A 164 -9.39 -0.30 -1.22
C LEU A 164 -8.82 -0.16 0.19
N ILE A 165 -8.01 0.88 0.43
CA ILE A 165 -7.40 1.18 1.73
C ILE A 165 -8.47 1.49 2.78
N LEU A 166 -9.48 2.29 2.44
CA LEU A 166 -10.57 2.61 3.36
C LEU A 166 -11.42 1.39 3.71
N HIS A 167 -11.78 0.57 2.72
CA HIS A 167 -12.53 -0.67 2.95
C HIS A 167 -11.73 -1.65 3.79
N LEU A 168 -10.43 -1.78 3.54
CA LEU A 168 -9.52 -2.57 4.37
C LEU A 168 -9.53 -2.06 5.81
N LEU A 169 -9.36 -0.75 6.02
CA LEU A 169 -9.36 -0.15 7.35
C LEU A 169 -10.67 -0.43 8.08
N ALA A 170 -11.81 -0.19 7.44
CA ALA A 170 -13.12 -0.42 8.03
C ALA A 170 -13.33 -1.89 8.43
N ALA A 171 -12.97 -2.82 7.55
CA ALA A 171 -13.07 -4.26 7.81
C ALA A 171 -12.23 -4.69 9.03
N GLU A 172 -11.05 -4.10 9.22
CA GLU A 172 -10.23 -4.37 10.40
C GLU A 172 -10.79 -3.74 11.68
N ILE A 173 -11.39 -2.55 11.61
CA ILE A 173 -12.06 -1.95 12.77
C ILE A 173 -13.26 -2.82 13.19
N ASP A 174 -14.02 -3.32 12.21
CA ASP A 174 -15.16 -4.20 12.46
C ASP A 174 -14.73 -5.52 13.09
N SER A 175 -13.68 -6.14 12.55
CA SER A 175 -13.09 -7.38 13.09
C SER A 175 -12.55 -7.20 14.51
N GLU A 176 -11.90 -6.07 14.81
CA GLU A 176 -11.45 -5.75 16.17
C GLU A 176 -12.63 -5.57 17.15
N SER A 177 -13.76 -5.04 16.67
CA SER A 177 -14.93 -4.77 17.52
C SER A 177 -15.77 -5.99 17.87
N THR A 178 -15.72 -7.04 17.05
CA THR A 178 -16.46 -8.29 17.27
C THR A 178 -15.64 -9.35 18.02
N GLU A 179 -14.32 -9.19 18.10
CA GLU A 179 -13.43 -10.12 18.80
C GLU A 179 -13.48 -9.96 20.32
N VAL A 180 -14.02 -10.98 21.01
CA VAL A 180 -14.08 -11.05 22.48
C VAL A 180 -12.72 -11.41 23.09
N HIS A 181 -11.97 -12.29 22.43
CA HIS A 181 -10.64 -12.75 22.86
C HIS A 181 -9.67 -12.76 21.67
N PRO A 182 -9.04 -11.62 21.35
CA PRO A 182 -8.18 -11.53 20.19
C PRO A 182 -6.90 -12.35 20.39
N ASN A 183 -6.52 -13.12 19.38
CA ASN A 183 -5.20 -13.76 19.35
C ASN A 183 -4.14 -12.64 19.34
N ALA A 184 -3.17 -12.70 20.27
CA ALA A 184 -2.17 -11.64 20.45
C ALA A 184 -1.37 -11.32 19.17
N GLU A 185 -1.02 -12.33 18.36
CA GLU A 185 -0.30 -12.14 17.10
C GLU A 185 -1.19 -11.44 16.05
N ILE A 186 -2.46 -11.81 15.98
CA ILE A 186 -3.44 -11.18 15.08
C ILE A 186 -3.70 -9.73 15.52
N PHE A 187 -3.90 -9.50 16.82
CA PHE A 187 -4.10 -8.16 17.38
C PHE A 187 -2.91 -7.23 17.07
N LYS A 188 -1.69 -7.74 17.26
CA LYS A 188 -0.45 -7.01 16.92
C LYS A 188 -0.37 -6.71 15.43
N ALA A 189 -0.57 -7.70 14.57
CA ALA A 189 -0.51 -7.51 13.12
C ALA A 189 -1.58 -6.51 12.64
N ARG A 190 -2.80 -6.58 13.18
CA ARG A 190 -3.90 -5.66 12.89
C ARG A 190 -3.60 -4.23 13.34
N THR A 191 -3.09 -4.07 14.56
CA THR A 191 -2.67 -2.77 15.10
C THR A 191 -1.61 -2.14 14.20
N LEU A 192 -0.58 -2.90 13.82
CA LEU A 192 0.46 -2.40 12.91
C LEU A 192 -0.09 -2.03 11.53
N LEU A 193 -1.02 -2.82 10.98
CA LEU A 193 -1.67 -2.52 9.71
C LEU A 193 -2.47 -1.20 9.78
N MET A 194 -3.34 -1.05 10.78
CA MET A 194 -4.12 0.18 10.98
C MET A 194 -3.22 1.41 11.12
N ARG A 195 -2.11 1.27 11.86
CA ARG A 195 -1.09 2.32 12.01
C ARG A 195 -0.52 2.75 10.66
N GLU A 196 -0.02 1.81 9.85
CA GLU A 196 0.55 2.16 8.54
C GLU A 196 -0.49 2.78 7.60
N ILE A 197 -1.74 2.29 7.62
CA ILE A 197 -2.83 2.88 6.84
C ILE A 197 -3.06 4.34 7.25
N LEU A 198 -3.16 4.63 8.54
CA LEU A 198 -3.39 5.99 9.02
C LEU A 198 -2.19 6.92 8.75
N ILE A 199 -0.96 6.40 8.79
CA ILE A 199 0.23 7.15 8.39
C ILE A 199 0.14 7.53 6.91
N LEU A 200 -0.18 6.57 6.05
CA LEU A 200 -0.38 6.80 4.62
C LEU A 200 -1.48 7.84 4.37
N LEU A 201 -2.67 7.62 4.92
CA LEU A 201 -3.80 8.54 4.75
C LEU A 201 -3.46 9.96 5.22
N ASN A 202 -2.85 10.10 6.40
CA ASN A 202 -2.41 11.40 6.89
C ASN A 202 -1.39 12.04 5.98
N ARG A 203 -0.41 11.29 5.46
CA ARG A 203 0.58 11.81 4.51
C ARG A 203 -0.09 12.34 3.24
N LEU A 204 -1.04 11.57 2.70
CA LEU A 204 -1.78 11.94 1.49
C LEU A 204 -2.58 13.24 1.68
N VAL A 205 -3.32 13.36 2.79
CA VAL A 205 -4.11 14.57 3.08
C VAL A 205 -3.29 15.72 3.69
N SER A 206 -1.98 15.55 3.90
CA SER A 206 -1.07 16.64 4.31
C SER A 206 -0.37 17.31 3.14
N GLY A 207 -0.36 16.69 1.95
CA GLY A 207 0.44 17.17 0.82
C GLY A 207 -0.02 18.53 0.33
N SER A 208 0.91 19.48 0.17
CA SER A 208 0.60 20.86 -0.22
C SER A 208 -0.06 20.98 -1.60
N SER A 209 0.26 20.10 -2.55
CA SER A 209 -0.28 20.10 -3.91
C SER A 209 -1.47 19.16 -4.12
N SER A 210 -1.59 18.09 -3.33
CA SER A 210 -2.52 16.99 -3.60
C SER A 210 -3.60 16.78 -2.53
N SER A 211 -3.47 17.42 -1.36
CA SER A 211 -4.39 17.22 -0.23
C SER A 211 -5.86 17.44 -0.61
N CYS A 212 -6.18 18.54 -1.30
CA CYS A 212 -7.55 18.85 -1.73
C CYS A 212 -8.12 17.77 -2.67
N THR A 213 -7.32 17.32 -3.65
CA THR A 213 -7.72 16.25 -4.59
C THR A 213 -7.95 14.93 -3.85
N VAL A 214 -7.05 14.54 -2.94
CA VAL A 214 -7.20 13.31 -2.15
C VAL A 214 -8.45 13.40 -1.26
N LEU A 215 -8.66 14.53 -0.58
CA LEU A 215 -9.83 14.73 0.28
C LEU A 215 -11.14 14.69 -0.53
N ARG A 216 -11.14 15.26 -1.74
CA ARG A 216 -12.26 15.16 -2.69
C ARG A 216 -12.53 13.72 -3.08
N GLU A 217 -11.51 12.93 -3.41
CA GLU A 217 -11.68 11.50 -3.74
C GLU A 217 -12.17 10.67 -2.54
N LEU A 218 -11.65 10.93 -1.34
CA LEU A 218 -12.12 10.28 -0.10
C LEU A 218 -13.58 10.62 0.25
N THR A 219 -14.12 11.71 -0.31
CA THR A 219 -15.47 12.21 -0.03
C THR A 219 -16.34 12.32 -1.28
N LYS A 220 -15.92 11.68 -2.38
CA LYS A 220 -16.55 11.79 -3.71
C LYS A 220 -17.97 11.26 -3.78
N SER A 221 -18.26 10.24 -2.98
CA SER A 221 -19.60 9.67 -2.83
C SER A 221 -20.02 9.68 -1.37
N ARG A 222 -21.34 9.60 -1.13
CA ARG A 222 -21.89 9.50 0.22
C ARG A 222 -21.31 8.30 0.98
N ASP A 223 -21.16 7.17 0.31
CA ASP A 223 -20.64 5.94 0.93
C ASP A 223 -19.16 6.10 1.30
N MET A 224 -18.34 6.66 0.41
CA MET A 224 -16.92 6.93 0.68
C MET A 224 -16.74 7.96 1.80
N ALA A 225 -17.52 9.05 1.79
CA ALA A 225 -17.50 10.05 2.84
C ALA A 225 -17.92 9.45 4.18
N SER A 226 -18.99 8.65 4.20
CA SER A 226 -19.48 7.97 5.40
C SER A 226 -18.42 7.00 5.95
N LEU A 227 -17.80 6.19 5.10
CA LEU A 227 -16.76 5.24 5.48
C LEU A 227 -15.53 5.95 6.04
N THR A 228 -15.09 7.03 5.39
CA THR A 228 -13.97 7.86 5.84
C THR A 228 -14.23 8.46 7.22
N VAL A 229 -15.41 9.07 7.40
CA VAL A 229 -15.82 9.72 8.66
C VAL A 229 -16.00 8.69 9.77
N ASP A 230 -16.60 7.54 9.49
CA ASP A 230 -16.81 6.45 10.46
C ASP A 230 -15.47 5.91 10.95
N ALA A 231 -14.57 5.52 10.04
CA ALA A 231 -13.27 4.98 10.38
C ALA A 231 -12.44 5.96 11.22
N ALA A 232 -12.38 7.23 10.78
CA ALA A 232 -11.67 8.28 11.51
C ALA A 232 -12.28 8.53 12.90
N THR A 233 -13.62 8.50 13.00
CA THR A 233 -14.33 8.72 14.27
C THR A 233 -14.12 7.57 15.24
N ARG A 234 -14.29 6.33 14.81
CA ARG A 234 -14.13 5.14 15.66
C ARG A 234 -12.70 5.01 16.17
N LEU A 235 -11.70 5.20 15.32
CA LEU A 235 -10.29 5.10 15.72
C LEU A 235 -9.83 6.28 16.60
N SER A 236 -10.45 7.46 16.50
CA SER A 236 -10.13 8.64 17.33
C SER A 236 -10.63 8.54 18.78
N ARG A 237 -11.50 7.57 19.08
CA ARG A 237 -12.02 7.34 20.43
C ARG A 237 -10.95 6.65 21.27
N LYS A 238 -10.65 7.22 22.44
CA LYS A 238 -9.76 6.59 23.41
C LYS A 238 -10.45 5.35 23.98
N ARG A 239 -9.76 4.22 23.98
CA ARG A 239 -10.23 3.01 24.68
C ARG A 239 -9.96 3.23 26.17
N ASN A 240 -11.00 3.20 27.01
CA ASN A 240 -10.83 3.24 28.46
C ASN A 240 -10.38 1.85 28.92
N LEU A 241 -9.07 1.61 28.95
CA LEU A 241 -8.48 0.43 29.56
C LEU A 241 -8.24 0.73 31.04
N LEU A 242 -9.21 0.37 31.89
CA LEU A 242 -9.06 0.51 33.33
C LEU A 242 -8.13 -0.60 33.86
N GLY A 243 -6.94 -0.20 34.35
CA GLY A 243 -6.23 -0.92 35.40
C GLY A 243 -5.38 -2.14 35.02
N GLN A 244 -5.11 -2.41 33.73
CA GLN A 244 -4.18 -3.48 33.34
C GLN A 244 -2.85 -2.92 32.81
N PRO A 245 -1.72 -3.63 33.03
CA PRO A 245 -0.45 -3.26 32.44
C PRO A 245 -0.55 -3.36 30.92
N GLU A 246 -0.55 -2.21 30.24
CA GLU A 246 -0.62 -2.15 28.77
C GLU A 246 0.66 -2.71 28.15
N SER A 247 0.51 -3.70 27.28
CA SER A 247 1.54 -4.10 26.33
C SER A 247 1.91 -2.91 25.41
N SER A 248 3.09 -2.97 24.79
CA SER A 248 3.52 -1.94 23.83
C SER A 248 2.54 -1.78 22.67
N VAL A 249 1.87 -2.87 22.26
CA VAL A 249 0.86 -2.90 21.20
C VAL A 249 -0.43 -2.21 21.64
N GLU A 250 -0.91 -2.47 22.86
CA GLU A 250 -2.09 -1.80 23.41
C GLU A 250 -1.85 -0.29 23.56
N ARG A 251 -0.65 0.10 24.01
CA ARG A 251 -0.26 1.51 24.06
C ARG A 251 -0.28 2.15 22.67
N MET A 252 0.30 1.49 21.66
CA MET A 252 0.26 1.95 20.26
C MET A 252 -1.19 2.12 19.77
N ARG A 253 -2.06 1.15 20.09
CA ARG A 253 -3.47 1.20 19.71
C ARG A 253 -4.26 2.31 20.41
N GLY A 254 -3.97 2.58 21.68
CA GLY A 254 -4.66 3.57 22.51
C GLY A 254 -4.11 5.00 22.47
N SER A 255 -2.89 5.18 21.96
CA SER A 255 -2.24 6.49 21.83
C SER A 255 -1.95 6.82 20.37
N GLU A 256 -0.94 6.20 19.75
CA GLU A 256 -0.46 6.53 18.41
C GLU A 256 -1.55 6.43 17.34
N ILE A 257 -2.29 5.31 17.28
CA ILE A 257 -3.40 5.15 16.33
C ILE A 257 -4.49 6.17 16.59
N THR A 258 -4.82 6.42 17.85
CA THR A 258 -5.85 7.40 18.22
C THR A 258 -5.45 8.81 17.81
N ASP A 259 -4.19 9.19 17.99
CA ASP A 259 -3.67 10.51 17.59
C ASP A 259 -3.61 10.67 16.07
N LEU A 260 -3.11 9.66 15.36
CA LEU A 260 -3.15 9.62 13.90
C LEU A 260 -4.58 9.76 13.37
N ALA A 261 -5.55 9.05 13.98
CA ALA A 261 -6.95 9.13 13.60
C ALA A 261 -7.56 10.50 13.91
N ARG A 262 -7.21 11.15 15.03
CA ARG A 262 -7.65 12.52 15.35
C ARG A 262 -7.16 13.54 14.33
N ILE A 263 -5.89 13.45 13.93
CA ILE A 263 -5.30 14.33 12.91
C ILE A 263 -6.04 14.14 11.59
N PHE A 264 -6.22 12.90 11.16
CA PHE A 264 -6.94 12.57 9.93
C PHE A 264 -8.38 13.08 9.98
N LYS A 265 -9.10 12.79 11.07
CA LYS A 265 -10.47 13.26 11.32
C LYS A 265 -10.58 14.77 11.21
N ARG A 266 -9.70 15.53 11.87
CA ARG A 266 -9.74 17.00 11.86
C ARG A 266 -9.68 17.54 10.43
N ARG A 267 -8.82 16.97 9.59
CA ARG A 267 -8.65 17.40 8.18
C ARG A 267 -9.86 17.07 7.32
N VAL A 268 -10.40 15.87 7.45
CA VAL A 268 -11.61 15.45 6.74
C VAL A 268 -12.79 16.35 7.11
N PHE A 269 -12.97 16.63 8.40
CA PHE A 269 -14.08 17.47 8.87
C PHE A 269 -13.93 18.93 8.44
N ALA A 270 -12.71 19.48 8.47
CA ALA A 270 -12.45 20.82 7.96
C ALA A 270 -12.85 20.92 6.47
N PHE A 271 -12.39 19.97 5.66
CA PHE A 271 -12.74 19.92 4.24
C PHE A 271 -14.24 19.78 3.97
N LEU A 272 -14.95 18.93 4.73
CA LEU A 272 -16.40 18.78 4.58
C LEU A 272 -17.17 20.04 5.01
N GLY A 273 -16.70 20.73 6.06
CA GLY A 273 -17.28 22.00 6.52
C GLY A 273 -17.11 23.11 5.48
N ASP A 274 -15.92 23.21 4.88
CA ASP A 274 -15.63 24.19 3.83
C ASP A 274 -16.51 23.99 2.58
N ASN A 275 -16.84 22.74 2.24
CA ASN A 275 -17.70 22.41 1.08
C ASN A 275 -19.21 22.48 1.37
N SER A 276 -19.62 22.68 2.62
CA SER A 276 -21.03 22.83 3.02
C SER A 276 -21.50 24.29 3.12
N SER A 277 -20.65 25.24 2.74
CA SER A 277 -20.89 26.69 2.73
C SER A 277 -21.20 27.18 1.32
#